data_AF-A0A2D8K1W1-F1
#
_entry.id   AF-A0A2D8K1W1-F1
#
_cell.length_a   1.000
_cell.length_b   1.000
_cell.length_c   1.000
_cell.angle_alpha   90.00
_cell.angle_beta   90.00
_cell.angle_gamma   90.00
#
_symmetry.space_group_name_H-M   'P 1'
#
loop_
_entity.id
_entity.type
_entity.pdbx_description
1 polymer ?
#
loop_
_entity_poly.entity_id
_entity_poly.type
_entity_poly.pdbx_seq_one_letter_code
_entity_poly.pdbx_strand_id
1 'polypeptide(L)' 'MSEHNPFGTMHATTIITVRKDGKVVMAGDGQVSLGQTVMKGNARKVRRIGKGNV' A
#
# COMPACT_ATOMS: atom_id res chain seq x y z
N MET A 1 -11.34 6.72 -23.88
CA MET A 1 -12.35 6.89 -22.81
C MET A 1 -11.60 7.28 -21.55
N SER A 2 -11.63 8.56 -21.18
CA SER A 2 -11.02 9.03 -19.93
C SER A 2 -11.94 8.63 -18.78
N GLU A 3 -11.46 7.80 -17.85
CA GLU A 3 -12.18 7.53 -16.60
C GLU A 3 -12.40 8.84 -15.85
N HIS A 4 -13.65 9.28 -15.77
CA HIS A 4 -14.06 10.40 -14.94
C HIS A 4 -14.10 9.91 -13.49
N ASN A 5 -12.97 9.98 -12.79
CA ASN A 5 -12.94 9.86 -11.34
C ASN A 5 -13.11 11.26 -10.72
N PRO A 6 -14.30 11.58 -10.15
CA PRO A 6 -14.58 12.92 -9.61
C PRO A 6 -13.73 13.28 -8.39
N PHE A 7 -12.95 12.35 -7.85
CA PHE A 7 -12.08 12.55 -6.69
C PHE A 7 -10.59 12.58 -7.04
N GLY A 8 -10.22 12.46 -8.32
CA GLY A 8 -8.84 12.32 -8.79
C GLY A 8 -8.19 10.99 -8.40
N THR A 9 -7.08 10.64 -9.07
CA THR A 9 -6.39 9.36 -8.85
C THR A 9 -5.69 9.37 -7.50
N MET A 10 -6.11 8.48 -6.60
CA MET A 10 -5.44 8.24 -5.32
C MET A 10 -4.21 7.36 -5.57
N HIS A 11 -3.05 7.82 -5.09
CA HIS A 11 -1.80 7.06 -5.16
C HIS A 11 -1.44 6.52 -3.78
N ALA A 12 -1.27 5.20 -3.67
CA ALA A 12 -0.67 4.55 -2.53
C ALA A 12 0.74 4.10 -2.92
N THR A 13 1.76 4.60 -2.23
CA THR A 13 3.14 4.34 -2.59
C THR A 13 3.80 3.26 -1.75
N THR A 14 4.87 2.72 -2.33
CA THR A 14 5.90 1.86 -1.76
C THR A 14 5.42 0.68 -0.92
N ILE A 15 5.43 -0.49 -1.55
CA ILE A 15 5.55 -1.78 -0.88
C ILE A 15 6.90 -2.38 -1.27
N ILE A 16 7.65 -2.86 -0.28
CA ILE A 16 8.88 -3.62 -0.50
C ILE A 16 8.74 -5.01 0.11
N THR A 17 9.46 -5.98 -0.45
CA THR A 17 9.57 -7.33 0.10
C THR A 17 11.00 -7.83 0.05
N VAL A 18 11.39 -8.59 1.07
CA VAL A 18 12.68 -9.27 1.15
C VAL A 18 12.41 -10.75 1.44
N ARG A 19 13.09 -11.63 0.71
CA ARG A 19 13.13 -13.07 0.97
C ARG A 19 14.56 -13.47 1.30
N LYS A 20 14.76 -14.12 2.46
CA LYS A 20 16.06 -14.62 2.91
C LYS A 20 15.86 -15.81 3.86
N ASP A 21 16.67 -16.86 3.70
CA ASP A 21 16.69 -18.04 4.59
C ASP A 21 15.30 -18.65 4.83
N GLY A 22 14.51 -18.83 3.77
CA GLY A 22 13.14 -19.38 3.84
C GLY A 22 12.10 -18.45 4.48
N LYS A 23 12.48 -17.22 4.87
CA LYS A 23 11.60 -16.23 5.48
C LYS A 23 11.28 -15.11 4.49
N VAL A 24 10.10 -14.53 4.65
CA VAL A 24 9.62 -13.38 3.86
C VAL A 24 9.21 -12.25 4.80
N VAL A 25 9.64 -11.04 4.48
CA VAL A 25 9.20 -9.81 5.14
C VAL A 25 8.58 -8.89 4.09
N MET A 26 7.50 -8.21 4.47
CA MET A 26 6.88 -7.16 3.67
C MET A 26 6.77 -5.89 4.51
N ALA A 27 7.07 -4.75 3.90
CA ALA A 27 6.89 -3.44 4.50
C ALA A 27 6.23 -2.50 3.50
N GLY A 28 5.49 -1.53 3.99
CA GLY A 28 4.92 -0.47 3.18
C GLY A 28 4.95 0.86 3.93
N ASP A 29 5.04 1.96 3.18
CA ASP A 29 4.97 3.29 3.78
C ASP A 29 3.53 3.67 4.18
N GLY A 30 3.38 4.70 5.01
CA GLY A 30 2.09 5.18 5.49
C GLY A 30 1.38 6.19 4.58
N GLN A 31 1.96 6.58 3.45
CA GLN A 31 1.50 7.71 2.65
C GLN A 31 0.41 7.33 1.65
N VAL A 32 -0.64 8.15 1.59
CA VAL A 32 -1.60 8.16 0.49
C VAL A 32 -1.70 9.58 0.00
N SER A 33 -1.61 9.77 -1.32
CA SER A 33 -1.63 11.07 -1.97
C SER A 33 -2.77 11.20 -2.96
N LEU A 34 -3.27 12.43 -3.12
CA LEU A 34 -4.14 12.85 -4.21
C LEU A 34 -3.38 13.88 -5.04
N GLY A 35 -2.98 13.50 -6.25
CA GLY A 35 -2.01 14.30 -7.00
C GLY A 35 -0.71 14.48 -6.20
N GLN A 36 -0.32 15.73 -5.95
CA GLN A 36 0.89 16.07 -5.17
C GLN A 36 0.63 16.24 -3.66
N THR A 37 -0.62 16.20 -3.21
CA THR A 37 -0.98 16.43 -1.81
C THR A 37 -1.04 15.13 -1.03
N VAL A 38 -0.37 15.07 0.13
CA VAL A 38 -0.51 13.94 1.06
C VAL A 38 -1.83 14.04 1.82
N MET A 39 -2.69 13.04 1.62
CA MET A 39 -4.01 12.94 2.25
C MET A 39 -3.99 12.17 3.57
N LYS A 40 -3.09 11.19 3.70
CA LYS A 40 -2.97 10.34 4.91
C LYS A 40 -1.53 9.87 5.08
N GLY A 41 -0.96 10.08 6.27
CA GLY A 41 0.42 9.68 6.59
C GLY A 41 0.56 8.34 7.31
N ASN A 42 -0.55 7.70 7.72
CA ASN A 42 -0.59 6.50 8.56
C ASN A 42 -1.42 5.35 7.97
N ALA A 43 -1.42 5.21 6.64
CA ALA A 43 -2.08 4.10 5.96
C ALA A 43 -1.44 2.75 6.32
N ARG A 44 -2.27 1.71 6.46
CA ARG A 44 -1.82 0.32 6.61
C ARG A 44 -2.05 -0.43 5.30
N LYS A 45 -0.98 -0.70 4.57
CA LYS A 45 -1.02 -1.32 3.23
C LYS A 45 -0.63 -2.79 3.23
N VAL A 46 -0.03 -3.27 4.32
CA VAL A 46 0.27 -4.70 4.53
C VAL A 46 -0.73 -5.26 5.53
N ARG A 47 -1.43 -6.32 5.15
CA ARG A 47 -2.31 -7.09 6.03
C ARG A 47 -2.00 -8.58 5.92
N ARG A 48 -2.11 -9.29 7.03
CA ARG A 48 -2.08 -10.76 7.01
C ARG A 48 -3.38 -11.29 6.41
N ILE A 49 -3.28 -12.35 5.61
CA ILE A 49 -4.44 -13.09 5.10
C ILE A 49 -4.54 -14.37 5.93
N GLY A 50 -5.67 -14.57 6.62
CA GLY A 50 -5.89 -15.71 7.51
C GLY A 50 -5.24 -15.59 8.90
N LYS A 51 -5.49 -16.60 9.75
CA LYS A 51 -5.01 -16.65 11.15
C LYS A 51 -3.66 -17.37 11.32
N GLY A 52 -2.97 -17.71 10.21
CA GLY A 52 -1.73 -18.48 10.22
C GLY A 52 -1.91 -20.01 10.14
N ASN A 53 -3.15 -20.49 10.00
CA ASN A 53 -3.50 -21.90 9.87
C ASN A 53 -3.97 -22.22 8.43
N VAL A 54 -3.09 -22.03 7.45
CA VAL A 54 -3.30 -22.48 6.06
C VAL A 54 -2.57 -23.78 5.83
#